data_AF-A0A3S4ZR20-F1
#
_entry.id   AF-A0A3S4ZR20-F1
#
_cell.length_a   1.000
_cell.length_b   1.000
_cell.length_c   1.000
_cell.angle_alpha   90.00
_cell.angle_beta   90.00
_cell.angle_gamma   90.00
#
_symmetry.space_group_name_H-M   'P 1'
#
loop_
_entity.id
_entity.type
_entity.pdbx_description
1 polymer ?
#
loop_
_entity_poly.entity_id
_entity_poly.type
_entity_poly.pdbx_seq_one_letter_code
_entity_poly.pdbx_strand_id
1 'polypeptide(L)' 'MSGNNDARYITALSKRLLDGITSRIPHTVLNGDPDMRYPGCLNLSFAFVEGESLLMALKDVALSSGR' A
#
# COMPACT_ATOMS: atom_id res chain seq x y z
N MET A 1 -1.99 29.41 3.02
CA MET A 1 -2.22 28.24 3.91
C MET A 1 -2.82 27.04 3.14
N SER A 2 -2.24 26.60 2.02
CA SER A 2 -2.85 25.54 1.18
C SER A 2 -2.15 24.17 1.24
N GLY A 3 -1.00 24.05 1.91
CA GLY A 3 -0.16 22.84 1.83
C GLY A 3 -0.56 21.67 2.74
N ASN A 4 -1.60 21.79 3.58
CA ASN A 4 -1.88 20.80 4.63
C ASN A 4 -3.09 19.88 4.34
N ASN A 5 -3.91 20.19 3.33
CA ASN A 5 -5.09 19.37 3.05
C ASN A 5 -4.73 18.10 2.27
N ASP A 6 -3.83 18.19 1.29
CA ASP A 6 -3.42 17.03 0.49
C ASP A 6 -2.69 15.99 1.33
N ALA A 7 -1.78 16.43 2.20
CA ALA A 7 -1.06 15.55 3.12
C ALA A 7 -2.02 14.79 4.05
N ARG A 8 -3.01 15.48 4.63
CA ARG A 8 -4.04 14.87 5.48
C ARG A 8 -4.91 13.89 4.70
N TYR A 9 -5.31 14.25 3.49
CA TYR A 9 -6.13 13.41 2.63
C TYR A 9 -5.40 12.13 2.21
N ILE A 10 -4.16 12.25 1.72
CA ILE A 10 -3.32 11.11 1.34
C ILE A 10 -3.06 10.21 2.53
N THR A 11 -2.81 10.77 3.72
CA THR A 11 -2.63 9.99 4.96
C THR A 11 -3.88 9.19 5.32
N ALA A 12 -5.06 9.79 5.23
CA ALA A 12 -6.32 9.11 5.48
C ALA A 12 -6.57 7.96 4.49
N LEU A 13 -6.29 8.18 3.20
CA LEU A 13 -6.39 7.13 2.17
C LEU A 13 -5.38 6.00 2.40
N SER A 14 -4.13 6.35 2.73
CA SER A 14 -3.07 5.39 3.05
C SER A 14 -3.48 4.48 4.19
N LYS A 15 -4.00 5.06 5.28
CA LYS A 15 -4.50 4.30 6.43
C LYS A 15 -5.65 3.38 6.03
N ARG A 16 -6.64 3.90 5.30
CA ARG A 16 -7.79 3.12 4.84
C ARG A 16 -7.38 1.93 3.97
N LEU A 17 -6.43 2.12 3.06
CA LEU A 17 -5.93 1.06 2.18
C LEU A 17 -5.15 0.01 2.98
N LEU A 18 -4.22 0.45 3.84
CA LEU A 18 -3.42 -0.43 4.68
C LEU A 18 -4.30 -1.28 5.60
N ASP A 19 -5.16 -0.64 6.39
CA ASP A 19 -6.06 -1.35 7.32
C ASP A 19 -6.98 -2.32 6.58
N GLY A 20 -7.51 -1.91 5.42
CA GLY A 20 -8.39 -2.74 4.61
C GLY A 20 -7.69 -3.99 4.07
N ILE A 21 -6.40 -3.89 3.71
CA ILE A 21 -5.63 -5.04 3.25
C ILE A 21 -5.27 -5.94 4.43
N THR A 22 -4.63 -5.38 5.48
CA THR A 22 -4.07 -6.17 6.58
C THR A 22 -5.13 -6.83 7.46
N SER A 23 -6.34 -6.27 7.53
CA SER A 23 -7.47 -6.89 8.24
C SER A 23 -8.11 -8.07 7.51
N ARG A 24 -7.89 -8.22 6.19
CA ARG A 24 -8.54 -9.24 5.36
C ARG A 24 -7.59 -10.25 4.76
N ILE A 25 -6.32 -9.88 4.57
CA ILE A 25 -5.30 -10.72 3.93
C ILE A 25 -4.23 -11.06 4.98
N PRO A 26 -4.28 -12.27 5.57
CA PRO A 26 -3.28 -12.69 6.55
C PRO A 26 -1.90 -12.78 5.92
N HIS A 27 -0.86 -12.69 6.76
CA HIS A 27 0.54 -12.73 6.31
C HIS A 27 0.92 -11.63 5.30
N THR A 28 0.25 -10.46 5.38
CA THR A 28 0.67 -9.24 4.70
C THR A 28 1.60 -8.43 5.59
N VAL A 29 2.71 -7.94 5.03
CA VAL A 29 3.72 -7.14 5.75
C VAL A 29 3.90 -5.79 5.06
N LEU A 30 3.93 -4.70 5.83
CA LEU A 30 4.35 -3.39 5.35
C LEU A 30 5.88 -3.33 5.30
N ASN A 31 6.41 -3.02 4.12
CA ASN A 31 7.84 -2.87 3.90
C ASN A 31 8.27 -1.43 4.25
N GLY A 32 9.30 -1.30 5.08
CA GLY A 32 9.84 -0.02 5.55
C GLY A 32 9.33 0.39 6.93
N ASP A 33 9.69 1.60 7.35
CA ASP A 33 9.31 2.13 8.66
C ASP A 33 7.83 2.58 8.66
N PRO A 34 7.01 2.15 9.63
CA PRO A 34 5.59 2.51 9.68
C PRO A 34 5.34 4.00 9.96
N ASP A 35 6.23 4.65 10.69
CA ASP A 35 6.12 6.04 11.14
C ASP A 35 6.93 7.00 10.25
N MET A 36 8.04 6.53 9.69
CA MET A 36 8.95 7.30 8.83
C MET A 36 8.86 6.89 7.36
N ARG A 37 7.67 7.03 6.76
CA ARG A 37 7.41 6.78 5.33
C ARG A 37 6.59 7.89 4.68
N TYR A 38 6.70 8.00 3.36
CA TYR A 38 5.78 8.84 2.60
C TYR A 38 4.39 8.18 2.52
N PRO A 39 3.30 8.79 3.03
CA PRO A 39 2.00 8.13 3.12
C PRO A 39 1.41 7.73 1.76
N GLY A 40 1.76 8.46 0.70
CA GLY A 40 1.29 8.18 -0.67
C GLY A 40 1.94 6.95 -1.31
N CYS A 41 2.95 6.35 -0.68
CA CYS A 41 3.58 5.12 -1.14
C CYS A 41 3.39 4.02 -0.09
N LEU A 42 2.70 2.94 -0.48
CA LEU A 42 2.54 1.74 0.31
C LEU A 42 3.23 0.59 -0.42
N ASN A 43 4.29 0.05 0.20
CA ASN A 43 5.00 -1.11 -0.30
C ASN A 43 4.65 -2.30 0.61
N LEU A 44 3.97 -3.32 0.06
CA LEU A 44 3.44 -4.45 0.82
C LEU A 44 3.98 -5.76 0.26
N SER A 45 4.37 -6.66 1.16
CA SER A 45 4.71 -8.04 0.85
C SER A 45 3.55 -8.96 1.22
N PHE A 46 3.17 -9.85 0.28
CA PHE A 46 2.15 -10.87 0.49
C PHE A 46 2.82 -12.24 0.51
N ALA A 47 2.83 -12.90 1.66
CA ALA A 47 3.47 -14.22 1.77
C ALA A 47 2.78 -15.24 0.85
N PHE A 48 3.55 -16.19 0.33
CA PHE A 48 3.07 -17.29 -0.52
C PHE A 48 2.50 -16.86 -1.89
N VAL A 49 2.66 -15.60 -2.27
CA VAL A 49 2.21 -15.05 -3.56
C VAL A 49 3.40 -14.61 -4.39
N GLU A 50 3.44 -15.02 -5.65
CA GLU A 50 4.41 -14.53 -6.61
C GLU A 50 3.95 -13.18 -7.19
N GLY A 51 4.87 -12.20 -7.25
CA GLY A 51 4.54 -10.82 -7.63
C GLY A 51 3.91 -10.67 -9.01
N GLU A 52 4.35 -11.46 -10.00
CA GLU A 52 3.77 -11.43 -11.36
C GLU A 52 2.32 -11.90 -11.38
N SER A 53 2.03 -12.99 -10.68
CA SER A 53 0.68 -13.54 -10.57
C SER A 53 -0.27 -12.54 -9.92
N LEU A 54 0.22 -11.78 -8.92
CA LEU A 54 -0.54 -10.71 -8.29
C LEU A 54 -0.85 -9.55 -9.25
N LEU A 55 0.14 -9.11 -10.04
CA LEU A 55 -0.05 -8.06 -11.04
C LEU A 55 -1.05 -8.48 -12.12
N MET A 56 -0.98 -9.73 -12.59
CA MET A 56 -1.93 -10.26 -13.57
C MET A 56 -3.37 -10.32 -13.03
N ALA A 57 -3.55 -10.62 -11.74
CA ALA A 57 -4.86 -10.64 -11.10
C ALA A 57 -5.47 -9.24 -10.93
N LEU A 58 -4.65 -8.18 -10.89
CA LEU A 58 -5.04 -6.79 -10.64
C LEU A 58 -4.98 -5.93 -11.91
N LYS A 59 -5.40 -6.47 -13.05
CA LYS A 59 -5.30 -5.84 -14.39
C LYS A 59 -5.88 -4.42 -14.51
N ASP A 60 -6.87 -4.07 -13.68
CA ASP A 60 -7.55 -2.77 -13.72
C ASP A 60 -6.89 -1.72 -12.81
N VAL A 61 -5.80 -2.09 -12.11
CA VAL A 61 -5.07 -1.22 -11.19
C VAL A 61 -3.60 -1.16 -11.60
N ALA A 62 -3.09 0.04 -11.87
CA ALA A 62 -1.68 0.26 -12.14
C ALA A 62 -0.86 0.12 -10.85
N LEU A 63 0.05 -0.86 -10.82
CA LEU A 63 0.88 -1.22 -9.67
C LEU A 63 2.31 -1.54 -10.13
N SER A 64 3.26 -1.62 -9.19
CA SER A 64 4.63 -2.05 -9.44
C SER A 64 5.10 -3.06 -8.39
N SER A 65 5.94 -4.03 -8.78
CA SER A 65 6.46 -5.11 -7.91
C SER A 65 7.91 -4.92 -7.48
N GLY A 66 8.57 -3.84 -7.90
CA GLY A 66 9.91 -3.46 -7.41
C GLY A 66 11.06 -4.37 -7.82
N ARG A 67 10.96 -5.07 -8.96
CA ARG A 67 12.13 -5.72 -9.58
C ARG A 67 13.25 -4.73 -9.88
#